data_AF-A0A1H0TG21-F1
#
_entry.id   AF-A0A1H0TG21-F1
#
_cell.length_a   1.000
_cell.length_b   1.000
_cell.length_c   1.000
_cell.angle_alpha   90.00
_cell.angle_beta   90.00
_cell.angle_gamma   90.00
#
_symmetry.space_group_name_H-M   'P 1'
#
loop_
_entity.id
_entity.type
_entity.pdbx_description
1 polymer ?
#
loop_
_entity_poly.entity_id
_entity_poly.type
_entity_poly.pdbx_seq_one_letter_code
_entity_poly.pdbx_strand_id
1 'polypeptide(L)'
;MIFTFQMPTAENIILFKIVYQGQVTEIRTYPNQYYSLMTLISDQLAIPGFGLCSGMGSCGSCLVQISNGYHQGTKNVLACAVSVNDELAGAVVTVPKQF
;
A
#
# COMPACT_ATOMS: atom_id res chain seq x y z
N MET A 1 19.20 -20.96 -14.91
CA MET A 1 18.12 -19.95 -14.79
C MET A 1 18.68 -18.77 -14.01
N ILE A 2 19.11 -17.73 -14.71
CA ILE A 2 19.63 -16.50 -14.09
C ILE A 2 18.43 -15.57 -13.98
N PHE A 3 17.88 -15.41 -12.78
CA PHE A 3 16.94 -14.33 -12.51
C PHE A 3 17.75 -13.03 -12.54
N THR A 4 17.58 -12.23 -13.58
CA THR A 4 18.12 -10.86 -13.61
C THR A 4 17.34 -10.05 -12.59
N PHE A 5 17.92 -9.88 -11.39
CA PHE A 5 17.47 -8.89 -10.43
C PHE A 5 17.80 -7.52 -11.01
N GLN A 6 16.82 -6.85 -11.61
CA GLN A 6 16.99 -5.47 -12.04
C GLN A 6 17.19 -4.60 -10.80
N MET A 7 18.36 -3.97 -10.69
CA MET A 7 18.60 -2.95 -9.68
C MET A 7 17.65 -1.77 -9.94
N PRO A 8 16.92 -1.28 -8.93
CA PRO A 8 16.03 -0.15 -9.13
C PRO A 8 16.84 1.10 -9.49
N THR A 9 16.59 1.65 -10.68
CA THR A 9 17.12 2.96 -11.10
C THR A 9 16.24 4.09 -10.54
N ALA A 10 16.77 5.31 -10.46
CA ALA A 10 16.07 6.47 -9.90
C ALA A 10 14.74 6.81 -10.61
N GLU A 11 14.50 6.25 -11.79
CA GLU A 11 13.34 6.52 -12.64
C GLU A 11 12.08 5.69 -12.28
N ASN A 12 12.17 4.76 -11.33
CA ASN A 12 11.05 3.89 -10.92
C ASN A 12 10.75 3.99 -9.41
N ILE A 13 10.77 5.20 -8.87
CA ILE A 13 10.37 5.43 -7.47
C ILE A 13 8.88 5.72 -7.42
N ILE A 14 8.15 4.93 -6.63
CA ILE A 14 6.74 5.17 -6.33
C ILE A 14 6.68 5.98 -5.03
N LEU A 15 6.09 7.17 -5.11
CA LEU A 15 5.91 8.08 -3.98
C LEU A 15 4.44 8.24 -3.65
N PHE A 16 4.06 7.97 -2.41
CA PHE A 16 2.68 8.16 -1.94
C PHE A 16 2.65 8.37 -0.43
N LYS A 17 1.46 8.61 0.13
CA LYS A 17 1.28 8.84 1.57
C LYS A 17 0.36 7.80 2.18
N ILE A 18 0.69 7.34 3.39
CA ILE A 18 -0.24 6.59 4.24
C ILE A 18 -0.69 7.49 5.38
N VAL A 19 -2.01 7.54 5.61
CA VAL A 19 -2.63 8.25 6.73
C VAL A 19 -3.21 7.23 7.70
N TYR A 20 -2.73 7.23 8.94
CA TYR A 20 -3.25 6.38 10.01
C TYR A 20 -3.29 7.15 11.32
N GLN A 21 -4.43 7.12 12.01
CA GLN A 21 -4.66 7.84 13.28
C GLN A 21 -4.29 9.35 13.24
N GLY A 22 -4.42 9.99 12.08
CA GLY A 22 -4.06 11.40 11.88
C GLY A 22 -2.56 11.64 11.64
N GLN A 23 -1.73 10.60 11.69
CA GLN A 23 -0.33 10.67 11.28
C GLN A 23 -0.21 10.39 9.78
N VAL A 24 0.67 11.14 9.13
CA VAL A 24 1.00 10.99 7.72
C VAL A 24 2.40 10.40 7.61
N THR A 25 2.52 9.25 6.97
CA THR A 25 3.80 8.61 6.65
C THR A 25 4.05 8.73 5.15
N GLU A 26 5.18 9.33 4.77
CA GLU A 26 5.60 9.38 3.37
C GLU A 26 6.26 8.06 2.99
N ILE A 27 5.78 7.45 1.91
CA ILE A 27 6.29 6.18 1.41
C ILE A 27 7.11 6.43 0.17
N ARG A 28 8.31 5.86 0.19
CA ARG A 28 9.20 5.74 -0.94
C ARG A 28 9.48 4.25 -1.16
N THR A 29 8.96 3.72 -2.26
CA THR A 29 9.11 2.29 -2.60
C THR A 29 9.43 2.14 -4.09
N TYR A 30 9.75 0.91 -4.48
CA TYR A 30 9.98 0.52 -5.87
C TYR A 30 8.96 -0.53 -6.31
N PRO A 31 8.68 -0.66 -7.62
CA PRO A 31 7.90 -1.77 -8.16
C PRO A 31 8.43 -3.11 -7.64
N ASN A 32 7.52 -4.00 -7.27
CA ASN A 32 7.82 -5.37 -6.77
C ASN A 32 8.62 -5.45 -5.45
N GLN A 33 8.92 -4.35 -4.77
CA GLN A 33 9.55 -4.41 -3.43
C GLN A 33 8.63 -5.05 -2.39
N TYR A 34 7.33 -4.84 -2.53
CA TYR A 34 6.30 -5.47 -1.73
C TYR A 34 5.31 -6.19 -2.63
N TYR A 35 4.88 -7.38 -2.21
CA TYR A 35 3.89 -8.15 -2.95
C TYR A 35 2.53 -7.45 -3.01
N SER A 36 2.13 -6.80 -1.92
CA SER A 36 0.86 -6.08 -1.82
C SER A 36 0.98 -4.84 -0.95
N LEU A 37 0.02 -3.93 -1.10
CA LEU A 37 -0.11 -2.76 -0.23
C LEU A 37 -0.30 -3.17 1.24
N MET A 38 -0.96 -4.31 1.51
CA MET A 38 -1.08 -4.86 2.87
C MET A 38 0.31 -5.13 3.48
N THR A 39 1.16 -5.88 2.77
CA THR A 39 2.50 -6.22 3.28
C THR A 39 3.37 -4.99 3.50
N LEU A 40 3.22 -3.96 2.66
CA LEU A 40 3.89 -2.67 2.84
C LEU A 40 3.39 -1.95 4.10
N ILE A 41 2.08 -1.82 4.28
CA ILE A 41 1.49 -1.15 5.46
C ILE A 41 1.89 -1.87 6.76
N SER A 42 1.85 -3.21 6.77
CA SER A 42 2.24 -4.01 7.93
C SER A 42 3.69 -3.79 8.33
N ASP A 43 4.61 -3.70 7.36
CA ASP A 43 6.03 -3.43 7.59
C ASP A 43 6.28 -2.02 8.13
N GLN A 44 5.56 -1.02 7.62
CA GLN A 44 5.81 0.39 7.93
C GLN A 44 5.14 0.87 9.22
N LEU A 45 3.96 0.34 9.59
CA LEU A 45 3.12 0.90 10.65
C LEU A 45 2.81 -0.07 11.80
N ALA A 46 3.07 -1.38 11.64
CA ALA A 46 2.83 -2.40 12.67
C ALA A 46 1.44 -2.31 13.36
N ILE A 47 0.38 -2.10 12.57
CA ILE A 47 -0.98 -1.87 13.08
C ILE A 47 -1.57 -3.16 13.67
N PRO A 48 -1.98 -3.18 14.95
CA PRO A 48 -2.61 -4.35 15.56
C PRO A 48 -3.89 -4.75 14.82
N GLY A 49 -4.04 -6.04 14.51
CA GLY A 49 -5.23 -6.57 13.84
C GLY A 49 -5.33 -6.25 12.34
N PHE A 50 -4.37 -5.55 11.75
CA PHE A 50 -4.36 -5.30 10.32
C PHE A 50 -3.86 -6.54 9.55
N GLY A 51 -4.64 -7.02 8.58
CA GLY A 51 -4.24 -8.12 7.70
C GLY A 51 -4.26 -9.53 8.33
N LEU A 52 -5.17 -9.80 9.27
CA LEU A 52 -5.26 -11.07 10.03
C LEU A 52 -5.30 -12.35 9.19
N CYS A 53 -5.88 -12.30 7.97
CA CYS A 53 -5.93 -13.46 7.07
C CYS A 53 -4.67 -13.65 6.21
N SER A 54 -3.59 -12.90 6.46
CA SER A 54 -2.34 -12.96 5.67
C SER A 54 -2.54 -12.80 4.17
N GLY A 55 -3.51 -11.98 3.78
CA GLY A 55 -3.81 -11.69 2.37
C GLY A 55 -4.67 -12.71 1.63
N MET A 56 -5.28 -13.68 2.31
CA MET A 56 -6.24 -14.62 1.69
C MET A 56 -7.57 -13.97 1.25
N GLY A 57 -7.85 -12.74 1.66
CA GLY A 57 -9.08 -12.01 1.29
C GLY A 57 -10.32 -12.36 2.11
N SER A 58 -10.20 -13.10 3.22
CA SER A 58 -11.35 -13.60 3.99
C SER A 58 -11.77 -12.77 5.19
N CYS A 59 -10.92 -11.87 5.71
CA CYS A 59 -11.18 -11.18 6.99
C CYS A 59 -11.59 -9.70 6.86
N GLY A 60 -11.36 -9.05 5.73
CA GLY A 60 -11.63 -7.61 5.57
C GLY A 60 -10.73 -6.67 6.39
N SER A 61 -9.85 -7.20 7.26
CA SER A 61 -9.06 -6.40 8.22
C SER A 61 -7.95 -5.54 7.59
N CYS A 62 -7.80 -5.57 6.27
CA CYS A 62 -6.85 -4.72 5.53
C CYS A 62 -7.57 -3.71 4.63
N LEU A 63 -8.80 -3.33 4.98
CA LEU A 63 -9.57 -2.31 4.27
C LEU A 63 -8.85 -0.96 4.35
N VAL A 64 -8.67 -0.32 3.20
CA VAL A 64 -8.08 1.01 3.06
C VAL A 64 -8.89 1.86 2.10
N GLN A 65 -8.71 3.16 2.21
CA GLN A 65 -9.25 4.16 1.30
C GLN A 65 -8.12 4.72 0.45
N ILE A 66 -8.22 4.59 -0.87
CA ILE A 66 -7.25 5.19 -1.80
C ILE A 66 -7.91 6.38 -2.47
N SER A 67 -7.30 7.55 -2.35
CA SER A 67 -7.60 8.72 -3.16
C SER A 67 -6.36 9.10 -3.99
N ASN A 68 -6.57 9.49 -5.24
CA ASN A 68 -5.52 10.01 -6.11
C ASN A 68 -6.01 11.35 -6.68
N GLY A 69 -5.13 12.35 -6.80
CA GLY A 69 -5.45 13.63 -7.39
C GLY A 69 -5.93 13.55 -8.84
N TYR A 70 -5.62 12.46 -9.56
CA TYR A 70 -6.02 12.25 -10.95
C TYR A 70 -7.45 11.73 -11.13
N HIS A 71 -7.99 10.97 -10.17
CA HIS A 71 -9.32 10.38 -10.25
C HIS A 71 -10.23 11.02 -9.18
N GLN A 72 -11.34 11.61 -9.61
CA GLN A 72 -12.34 12.19 -8.72
C GLN A 72 -13.05 11.08 -7.92
N GLY A 73 -12.50 10.72 -6.75
CA GLY A 73 -13.14 9.77 -5.84
C GLY A 73 -12.21 9.17 -4.80
N THR A 74 -12.81 8.61 -3.76
CA THR A 74 -12.14 7.74 -2.80
C THR A 74 -12.64 6.32 -3.04
N LYS A 75 -11.73 5.37 -3.24
CA LYS A 75 -12.07 3.95 -3.43
C LYS A 75 -11.75 3.16 -2.17
N ASN A 76 -12.75 2.46 -1.64
CA ASN A 76 -12.55 1.45 -0.60
C ASN A 76 -12.02 0.17 -1.27
N VAL A 77 -10.86 -0.33 -0.81
CA VAL A 77 -10.25 -1.56 -1.33
C VAL A 77 -9.61 -2.37 -0.21
N LEU A 78 -9.50 -3.68 -0.40
CA LEU A 78 -8.67 -4.51 0.46
C LEU A 78 -7.21 -4.38 0.03
N ALA A 79 -6.34 -3.90 0.92
CA ALA A 79 -4.93 -3.67 0.61
C ALA A 79 -4.18 -4.95 0.20
N CYS A 80 -4.68 -6.14 0.57
CA CYS A 80 -4.09 -7.40 0.15
C CYS A 80 -4.29 -7.71 -1.34
N ALA A 81 -5.25 -7.07 -2.00
CA ALA A 81 -5.53 -7.22 -3.43
C ALA A 81 -4.93 -6.08 -4.28
N VAL A 82 -4.18 -5.16 -3.65
CA VAL A 82 -3.60 -4.00 -4.33
C VAL A 82 -2.10 -4.23 -4.51
N SER A 83 -1.65 -4.25 -5.77
CA SER A 83 -0.23 -4.31 -6.13
C SER A 83 0.46 -2.97 -5.83
N VAL A 84 1.74 -3.00 -5.49
CA VAL A 84 2.56 -1.80 -5.32
C VAL A 84 3.25 -1.47 -6.65
N ASN A 85 2.64 -0.55 -7.41
CA ASN A 85 3.09 -0.11 -8.72
C ASN A 85 2.84 1.41 -8.90
N ASP A 86 3.11 1.92 -10.11
CA ASP A 86 3.04 3.35 -10.42
C ASP A 86 1.62 3.94 -10.32
N GLU A 87 0.57 3.12 -10.28
CA GLU A 87 -0.82 3.61 -10.07
C GLU A 87 -1.01 4.21 -8.67
N LEU A 88 -0.16 3.83 -7.71
CA LEU A 88 -0.15 4.43 -6.37
C LEU A 88 0.61 5.76 -6.33
N ALA A 89 1.32 6.16 -7.39
CA ALA A 89 2.08 7.40 -7.39
C ALA A 89 1.17 8.61 -7.14
N GLY A 90 1.52 9.42 -6.15
CA GLY A 90 0.75 10.58 -5.70
C GLY A 90 -0.52 10.24 -4.91
N ALA A 91 -0.80 8.96 -4.65
CA ALA A 91 -1.99 8.57 -3.90
C ALA A 91 -1.88 8.93 -2.40
N VAL A 92 -3.04 9.06 -1.77
CA VAL A 92 -3.20 9.09 -0.32
C VAL A 92 -3.98 7.85 0.08
N VAL A 93 -3.31 6.95 0.80
CA VAL A 93 -3.87 5.72 1.34
C VAL A 93 -4.25 5.98 2.79
N THR A 94 -5.53 5.95 3.12
CA THR A 94 -6.01 6.12 4.49
C THR A 94 -6.38 4.77 5.08
N VAL A 95 -5.80 4.43 6.23
CA VAL A 95 -6.20 3.30 7.05
C VAL A 95 -7.26 3.80 8.06
N PRO A 96 -8.53 3.43 7.88
CA PRO A 96 -9.61 3.89 8.73
C PRO A 96 -9.47 3.34 10.16
N LYS A 97 -10.00 4.07 11.14
CA LYS A 97 -10.10 3.60 12.53
C LYS A 97 -11.18 2.52 12.61
N GLN A 98 -10.83 1.28 12.31
CA GLN A 98 -11.72 0.12 12.37
C GLN A 98 -11.28 -0.92 13.41
N PHE A 99 -10.08 -0.75 13.97
CA PHE A 99 -9.43 -1.65 14.93
C PHE A 99 -8.94 -0.85 16.13
#